data_AF-A0A5D0HU37-F1
#
_entry.id   AF-A0A5D0HU37-F1
#
_cell.length_a   1.000
_cell.length_b   1.000
_cell.length_c   1.000
_cell.angle_alpha   90.00
_cell.angle_beta   90.00
_cell.angle_gamma   90.00
#
_symmetry.space_group_name_H-M   'P 1'
#
loop_
_entity.id
_entity.type
_entity.pdbx_description
1 polymer ?
#
loop_
_entity_poly.entity_id
_entity_poly.type
_entity_poly.pdbx_seq_one_letter_code
_entity_poly.pdbx_strand_id
1 'polypeptide(L)' 'MEEDRTYQKGFNDGYLLQQHEPEIANMLSNVKSDDAYLEAMRAGRDQYLHEMKERFKEHSQSAPNHSKDKGMSPER' A
#
# COMPACT_ATOMS: atom_id res chain seq x y z
N MET A 1 14.54 -16.32 18.03
CA MET A 1 15.01 -17.08 16.84
C MET A 1 13.90 -17.82 16.12
N GLU A 2 13.07 -18.65 16.78
CA GLU A 2 11.92 -19.30 16.10
C GLU A 2 10.76 -18.33 15.89
N GLU A 3 10.45 -17.50 16.89
CA GLU A 3 9.45 -16.42 16.81
C GLU A 3 9.75 -15.42 15.67
N ASP A 4 11.03 -15.06 15.46
CA ASP A 4 11.45 -14.15 14.38
C ASP A 4 11.17 -14.74 12.99
N ARG A 5 11.35 -16.05 12.82
CA ARG A 5 11.07 -16.74 11.56
C ARG A 5 9.58 -16.82 11.28
N THR A 6 8.79 -17.09 12.32
CA THR A 6 7.32 -17.10 12.24
C THR A 6 6.80 -15.72 11.84
N TYR A 7 7.30 -14.67 12.48
CA TYR A 7 6.94 -13.30 12.13
C TYR A 7 7.34 -12.97 10.69
N GLN A 8 8.60 -13.21 10.31
CA GLN A 8 9.07 -12.90 8.96
C GLN A 8 8.27 -13.64 7.89
N LYS A 9 7.94 -14.91 8.11
CA LYS A 9 7.11 -15.69 7.19
C LYS A 9 5.70 -15.11 7.09
N GLY A 10 5.06 -14.85 8.22
CA GLY A 10 3.72 -14.25 8.24
C GLY A 10 3.69 -12.91 7.52
N PHE A 11 4.69 -12.05 7.78
CA PHE A 11 4.84 -10.78 7.08
C PHE A 11 4.92 -10.94 5.56
N ASN A 12 5.84 -11.79 5.07
CA ASN A 12 6.01 -12.01 3.64
C ASN A 12 4.74 -12.57 2.99
N ASP A 13 4.09 -13.52 3.65
CA ASP A 13 2.85 -14.13 3.14
C ASP A 13 1.71 -13.13 3.10
N GLY A 14 1.57 -12.26 4.10
CA GLY A 14 0.60 -11.17 4.11
C GLY A 14 0.81 -10.15 2.99
N TYR A 15 2.07 -9.78 2.74
CA TYR A 15 2.44 -8.88 1.65
C TYR A 15 2.10 -9.48 0.27
N LEU A 16 2.53 -10.72 0.02
CA LEU A 16 2.28 -11.42 -1.25
C LEU A 16 0.79 -11.68 -1.46
N LEU A 17 0.07 -12.05 -0.40
CA LEU A 17 -1.37 -12.28 -0.49
C LEU A 17 -2.11 -11.00 -0.85
N GLN A 18 -1.74 -9.85 -0.28
CA GLN A 18 -2.34 -8.58 -0.67
C GLN A 18 -2.04 -8.20 -2.13
N GLN A 19 -0.89 -8.60 -2.66
CA GLN A 19 -0.49 -8.36 -4.05
C GLN A 19 -1.26 -9.23 -5.05
N HIS A 20 -1.54 -10.50 -4.71
CA HIS A 20 -2.09 -11.48 -5.64
C HIS A 20 -3.56 -11.81 -5.40
N GLU A 21 -4.00 -11.82 -4.14
CA GLU A 21 -5.33 -12.25 -3.68
C GLU A 21 -5.90 -11.28 -2.62
N PRO A 22 -6.16 -10.00 -2.98
CA PRO A 22 -6.51 -8.95 -2.02
C PRO A 22 -7.83 -9.22 -1.27
N GLU A 23 -8.76 -9.97 -1.86
CA GLU A 23 -10.01 -10.35 -1.21
C GLU A 23 -9.74 -11.26 0.01
N ILE A 24 -8.85 -12.25 -0.15
CA ILE A 24 -8.45 -13.17 0.91
C ILE A 24 -7.67 -12.41 1.99
N ALA A 25 -6.75 -11.54 1.60
CA ALA A 25 -5.99 -10.71 2.52
C ALA A 25 -6.90 -9.84 3.40
N ASN A 26 -7.95 -9.26 2.83
CA ASN A 26 -8.94 -8.48 3.57
C ASN A 26 -9.76 -9.34 4.54
N MET A 27 -10.21 -10.53 4.11
CA MET A 27 -10.93 -11.44 5.02
C MET A 27 -10.06 -11.84 6.21
N LEU A 28 -8.79 -12.20 5.97
CA LEU A 28 -7.85 -12.58 7.02
C LEU A 28 -7.51 -11.41 7.96
N SER A 29 -7.46 -10.18 7.46
CA SER A 29 -7.20 -9.01 8.31
C SER A 29 -8.30 -8.77 9.36
N ASN A 30 -9.53 -9.23 9.10
CA ASN A 30 -10.66 -9.08 10.01
C ASN A 30 -10.74 -10.18 11.08
N VAL A 31 -9.98 -11.27 10.93
CA VAL A 31 -9.93 -12.35 11.92
C VAL A 31 -9.22 -11.82 13.15
N LYS A 32 -9.86 -11.81 14.32
CA LYS A 32 -9.21 -11.48 15.60
C LYS A 32 -8.48 -12.72 16.11
N SER A 33 -7.18 -12.58 16.32
CA SER A 33 -6.32 -13.63 16.86
C SER A 33 -5.10 -12.98 17.48
N ASP A 34 -4.62 -13.55 18.58
CA ASP A 34 -3.38 -13.20 19.28
C ASP A 34 -2.18 -14.02 18.75
N ASP A 35 -2.38 -14.70 17.61
CA ASP A 35 -1.35 -15.47 16.94
C ASP A 35 -0.36 -14.53 16.22
N ALA A 36 0.92 -14.62 16.59
CA ALA A 36 1.98 -13.76 16.08
C ALA A 36 2.16 -13.85 14.55
N TYR A 37 1.84 -14.98 13.93
CA TYR A 37 1.90 -15.14 12.49
C TYR A 37 0.78 -14.36 11.80
N LEU A 38 -0.44 -14.41 12.34
CA LEU A 38 -1.56 -13.62 11.83
C LEU A 38 -1.36 -12.12 12.03
N GLU A 39 -0.76 -11.70 13.16
CA GLU A 39 -0.35 -10.30 13.34
C GLU A 39 0.68 -9.87 12.30
N ALA A 40 1.70 -10.69 12.06
CA ALA A 40 2.71 -10.41 11.04
C ALA A 40 2.10 -10.33 9.63
N MET A 41 1.15 -11.21 9.29
CA MET A 41 0.41 -11.14 8.03
C MET A 41 -0.33 -9.81 7.85
N ARG A 42 -0.98 -9.29 8.90
CA ARG A 42 -1.64 -7.98 8.84
C ARG A 42 -0.62 -6.87 8.58
N ALA A 43 0.53 -6.91 9.25
CA ALA A 43 1.60 -5.94 9.04
C ALA A 43 2.14 -5.97 7.60
N GLY A 44 2.35 -7.16 7.02
CA GLY A 44 2.80 -7.31 5.63
C GLY A 44 1.81 -6.77 4.61
N ARG A 45 0.51 -7.04 4.82
CA ARG A 45 -0.57 -6.46 4.02
C ARG A 45 -0.56 -4.93 4.10
N ASP A 46 -0.49 -4.38 5.29
CA ASP A 46 -0.55 -2.93 5.52
C ASP A 46 0.66 -2.22 4.89
N GLN A 47 1.84 -2.85 4.91
CA GLN A 47 3.02 -2.37 4.21
C GLN A 47 2.79 -2.25 2.70
N TYR A 48 2.23 -3.29 2.06
CA TYR A 48 1.92 -3.24 0.62
C TYR A 48 0.95 -2.10 0.30
N LEU A 49 -0.12 -1.96 1.08
CA LEU A 49 -1.12 -0.90 0.89
C LEU A 49 -0.50 0.50 1.06
N HIS A 50 0.40 0.65 2.02
CA HIS A 50 1.14 1.90 2.23
C HIS A 50 2.02 2.22 1.02
N GLU A 51 2.81 1.27 0.52
CA GLU A 51 3.66 1.46 -0.65
C GLU A 51 2.85 1.81 -1.90
N MET A 52 1.71 1.15 -2.12
CA MET A 52 0.82 1.49 -3.23
C MET A 52 0.31 2.93 -3.11
N LYS A 53 -0.12 3.34 -1.91
CA LYS A 53 -0.59 4.70 -1.66
C LYS A 53 0.50 5.74 -1.92
N GLU A 54 1.74 5.48 -1.50
CA GLU A 54 2.87 6.39 -1.77
C GLU A 54 3.19 6.45 -3.28
N ARG A 55 3.23 5.31 -3.97
CA ARG A 55 3.42 5.27 -5.43
C ARG A 55 2.33 6.05 -6.18
N PHE A 56 1.07 5.93 -5.77
CA PHE A 56 -0.02 6.71 -6.36
C PHE A 56 0.16 8.22 -6.13
N LYS A 57 0.64 8.65 -4.96
CA LYS A 57 0.91 10.07 -4.68
C LYS A 57 1.99 10.63 -5.60
N GLU A 58 3.10 9.91 -5.77
CA GLU A 58 4.21 10.33 -6.67
C GLU A 58 3.73 10.53 -8.12
N HIS A 59 2.87 9.64 -8.61
CA HIS A 59 2.29 9.75 -9.96
C HIS A 59 1.24 10.86 -10.06
N SER A 60 0.53 11.18 -8.97
CA SER A 60 -0.45 12.27 -8.97
C SER A 60 0.18 13.66 -8.94
N GLN A 61 1.37 13.82 -8.33
CA GLN A 61 2.09 15.09 -8.23
C GLN A 61 2.88 15.46 -9.50
N SER A 62 3.03 14.52 -10.43
CA SER A 62 3.73 14.70 -11.70
C SER A 62 2.81 15.10 -12.86
N ALA A 63 1.49 15.26 -12.62
CA ALA A 63 0.60 15.88 -13.59
C ALA A 63 1.00 17.36 -13.76
N PRO A 64 1.48 17.80 -14.94
CA PRO A 64 1.86 19.18 -15.14
C PRO A 64 0.63 20.06 -14.96
N ASN A 65 0.74 21.00 -14.03
CA ASN A 65 -0.26 22.00 -13.71
C ASN A 65 -0.39 22.96 -14.91
N HIS A 66 -1.05 22.53 -16.00
CA HIS A 66 -1.20 23.30 -17.24
C HIS A 66 -2.30 24.36 -17.14
N SER A 67 -2.47 24.96 -15.95
CA SER A 67 -3.42 26.03 -15.70
C SER A 67 -2.68 27.26 -15.22
N LYS A 68 -2.15 28.03 -16.19
CA LYS A 68 -2.17 29.50 -16.27
C LYS A 68 -1.19 29.97 -17.35
N ASP A 69 -1.51 29.67 -18.60
CA ASP A 69 -1.15 30.58 -19.68
C ASP A 69 -2.45 31.12 -20.29
N LYS A 70 -3.02 32.12 -19.61
CA LYS A 70 -3.86 33.10 -20.30
C LYS A 70 -2.97 34.28 -20.61
N GLY A 71 -2.11 34.11 -21.62
CA GLY A 71 -1.62 35.22 -22.41
C GLY A 71 -2.84 35.99 -22.93
N MET A 72 -3.14 37.10 -22.27
CA MET A 72 -4.16 38.04 -22.72
C MET A 72 -3.47 39.37 -22.94
N SER A 73 -2.74 39.41 -24.06
CA SER A 73 -2.40 40.64 -24.77
C SER A 73 -2.80 40.44 -26.22
N PRO A 74 -3.81 41.16 -26.70
CA PRO A 74 -3.62 41.97 -27.90
C PRO A 74 -4.08 43.41 -27.63
N GLU A 75 -3.17 44.37 -27.79
CA GLU A 75 -3.12 45.28 -28.95
C GLU A 75 -4.23 46.34 -28.98
N ARG A 76 -3.91 47.53 -28.46
CA ARG A 76 -3.86 48.86 -29.12
C ARG A 76 -4.25 49.99 -28.19
#